data_AF-A0A1E1WSN2-F1
#
_entry.id   AF-A0A1E1WSN2-F1
#
_cell.length_a   1.000
_cell.length_b   1.000
_cell.length_c   1.000
_cell.angle_alpha   90.00
_cell.angle_beta   90.00
_cell.angle_gamma   90.00
#
_symmetry.space_group_name_H-M   'P 1'
#
loop_
_entity.id
_entity.type
_entity.pdbx_description
1 polymer ?
#
loop_
_entity_poly.entity_id
_entity_poly.type
_entity_poly.pdbx_seq_one_letter_code
_entity_poly.pdbx_strand_id
1 'polypeptide(L)'
;DVAIEMAAPKLNKLPFYLLSHSSCQSKQDRQKKDRLVANDFIQCRKVAEHVVEKIVGGGDVNGASAGTRSEDSGDKVEERVELLCLDQVLDPNMDLRTVRHFIWKSNVEFTLHYRVLKQ
;
A
#
# COMPACT_ATOMS: atom_id res chain seq x y z
N ASP A 1 -32.83 -22.93 -19.75
CA ASP A 1 -32.09 -22.91 -18.48
C ASP A 1 -30.66 -22.50 -18.80
N VAL A 2 -30.24 -21.30 -18.41
CA VAL A 2 -28.88 -20.79 -18.69
C VAL A 2 -28.13 -20.82 -17.37
N ALA A 3 -27.31 -21.84 -17.18
CA ALA A 3 -26.37 -21.88 -16.08
C ALA A 3 -25.32 -20.79 -16.32
N ILE A 4 -25.44 -19.66 -15.61
CA ILE A 4 -24.38 -18.66 -15.53
C ILE A 4 -23.33 -19.27 -14.59
N GLU A 5 -22.29 -19.85 -15.17
CA GLU A 5 -21.12 -20.30 -14.45
C GLU A 5 -20.58 -19.09 -13.65
N MET A 6 -20.77 -19.11 -12.33
CA MET A 6 -20.27 -18.08 -11.41
C MET A 6 -18.75 -18.22 -11.29
N ALA A 7 -18.04 -18.03 -12.40
CA ALA A 7 -16.60 -17.88 -12.37
C ALA A 7 -16.31 -16.57 -11.61
N ALA A 8 -15.70 -16.70 -10.43
CA ALA A 8 -15.28 -15.55 -9.65
C ALA A 8 -14.46 -14.59 -10.55
N PRO A 9 -14.72 -13.27 -10.51
CA PRO A 9 -14.00 -12.31 -11.33
C PRO A 9 -12.48 -12.46 -11.13
N LYS A 10 -11.71 -12.47 -12.22
CA LYS A 10 -10.25 -12.54 -12.13
C LYS A 10 -9.74 -11.32 -11.38
N LEU A 11 -9.12 -11.55 -10.22
CA LEU A 11 -8.45 -10.51 -9.46
C LEU A 11 -7.23 -10.03 -10.24
N ASN A 12 -7.30 -8.81 -10.77
CA ASN A 12 -6.15 -8.18 -11.42
C ASN A 12 -5.08 -7.89 -10.38
N LYS A 13 -3.89 -8.46 -10.56
CA LYS A 13 -2.73 -8.20 -9.70
C LYS A 13 -1.90 -7.07 -10.30
N LEU A 14 -1.64 -6.04 -9.50
CA LEU A 14 -0.81 -4.89 -9.85
C LEU A 14 0.54 -4.99 -9.13
N PRO A 15 1.66 -5.15 -9.88
CA PRO A 15 2.99 -5.00 -9.31
C PRO A 15 3.33 -3.53 -9.08
N PHE A 16 3.98 -3.22 -7.97
CA PHE A 16 4.44 -1.87 -7.65
C PHE A 16 5.67 -1.89 -6.72
N TYR A 17 6.38 -0.76 -6.67
CA TYR A 17 7.42 -0.53 -5.69
C TYR A 17 6.93 0.33 -4.53
N LEU A 18 7.37 -0.01 -3.33
CA LEU A 18 7.14 0.77 -2.12
C LEU A 18 8.49 1.25 -1.57
N LEU A 19 8.60 2.55 -1.36
CA LEU A 19 9.85 3.23 -1.00
C LEU A 19 9.62 4.21 0.15
N SER A 20 10.64 4.44 0.97
CA SER A 20 10.63 5.55 1.94
C SER A 20 10.72 6.89 1.19
N HIS A 21 9.89 7.86 1.55
CA HIS A 21 9.91 9.21 1.00
C HIS A 21 11.19 9.95 1.41
N SER A 22 11.75 10.75 0.49
CA SER A 22 13.02 11.46 0.67
C SER A 22 13.07 12.36 1.90
N SER A 23 11.91 12.93 2.31
CA SER A 23 11.80 13.77 3.51
C SER A 23 12.02 13.04 4.84
N CYS A 24 11.88 11.70 4.85
CA CYS A 24 12.03 10.88 6.06
C CYS A 24 13.13 9.81 5.91
N GLN A 25 13.87 9.79 4.80
CA GLN A 25 14.95 8.84 4.56
C GLN A 25 16.12 9.07 5.53
N SER A 26 16.31 8.14 6.46
CA SER A 26 17.62 7.93 7.08
C SER A 26 18.56 7.26 6.06
N LYS A 27 19.88 7.40 6.23
CA LYS A 27 20.88 6.81 5.29
C LYS A 27 20.73 5.28 5.12
N GLN A 28 20.14 4.59 6.11
CA GLN A 28 19.89 3.15 6.12
C GLN A 28 18.63 2.76 5.33
N ASP A 29 17.66 3.67 5.21
CA ASP A 29 16.36 3.44 4.55
C ASP A 29 16.47 3.55 3.01
N ARG A 30 17.54 4.17 2.52
CA ARG A 30 17.77 4.46 1.09
C ARG A 30 17.95 3.21 0.22
N GLN A 31 18.11 2.02 0.82
CA GLN A 31 18.38 0.77 0.11
C GLN A 31 17.22 -0.25 0.14
N LYS A 32 16.13 0.01 0.87
CA LYS A 32 14.97 -0.90 0.91
C LYS A 32 13.93 -0.47 -0.15
N LYS A 33 14.04 -1.08 -1.33
CA LYS A 33 13.04 -0.97 -2.41
C LYS A 33 12.25 -2.27 -2.47
N ASP A 34 11.08 -2.29 -1.85
CA ASP A 34 10.25 -3.48 -1.81
C ASP A 34 9.37 -3.54 -3.05
N ARG A 35 9.51 -4.63 -3.82
CA ARG A 35 8.62 -4.93 -4.94
C ARG A 35 7.45 -5.76 -4.45
N LEU A 36 6.27 -5.16 -4.43
CA LEU A 36 5.04 -5.78 -3.94
C LEU A 36 4.10 -6.07 -5.11
N VAL A 37 3.18 -7.01 -4.89
CA VAL A 37 2.10 -7.31 -5.82
C VAL A 37 0.82 -7.41 -5.01
N ALA A 38 -0.18 -6.63 -5.38
CA ALA A 38 -1.47 -6.62 -4.71
C ALA A 38 -2.62 -6.66 -5.71
N ASN A 39 -3.85 -6.84 -5.24
CA ASN A 39 -5.01 -6.62 -6.08
C ASN A 39 -5.14 -5.13 -6.43
N ASP A 40 -5.57 -4.79 -7.65
CA ASP A 40 -5.67 -3.40 -8.11
C ASP A 40 -6.76 -2.57 -7.40
N PHE A 41 -7.77 -3.21 -6.82
CA PHE A 41 -8.79 -2.58 -5.97
C PHE A 41 -8.38 -2.47 -4.49
N ILE A 42 -7.17 -2.89 -4.11
CA ILE A 42 -6.71 -2.66 -2.74
C ILE A 42 -6.65 -1.16 -2.45
N GLN A 43 -7.21 -0.74 -1.32
CA GLN A 43 -7.22 0.66 -0.91
C GLN A 43 -5.87 1.09 -0.37
N CYS A 44 -5.55 2.39 -0.53
CA CYS A 44 -4.37 3.03 0.01
C CYS A 44 -4.24 2.82 1.53
N ARG A 45 -5.35 2.88 2.28
CA ARG A 45 -5.37 2.58 3.73
C ARG A 45 -4.74 1.22 4.04
N LYS A 46 -5.04 0.18 3.25
CA LYS A 46 -4.51 -1.16 3.48
C LYS A 46 -3.01 -1.27 3.20
N VAL A 47 -2.51 -0.48 2.26
CA VAL A 47 -1.08 -0.37 1.98
C VAL A 47 -0.38 0.42 3.11
N ALA A 48 -1.01 1.46 3.65
CA ALA A 48 -0.47 2.21 4.79
C ALA A 48 -0.39 1.34 6.06
N GLU A 49 -1.41 0.53 6.33
CA GLU A 49 -1.38 -0.48 7.39
C GLU A 49 -0.19 -1.43 7.24
N HIS A 50 0.06 -1.91 6.01
CA HIS A 50 1.21 -2.77 5.73
C HIS A 50 2.53 -2.08 6.08
N VAL A 51 2.69 -0.80 5.74
CA VAL A 51 3.88 -0.01 6.12
C VAL A 51 4.03 0.05 7.63
N VAL A 52 2.96 0.42 8.35
CA VAL A 52 2.99 0.54 9.81
C VAL A 52 3.33 -0.80 10.46
N GLU A 53 2.70 -1.90 10.04
CA GLU A 53 2.85 -3.20 10.68
C GLU A 53 4.14 -3.92 10.30
N LYS A 54 4.56 -3.86 9.04
CA LYS A 54 5.68 -4.66 8.52
C LYS A 54 6.98 -3.89 8.35
N ILE A 55 6.91 -2.57 8.15
CA ILE A 55 8.09 -1.75 7.86
C ILE A 55 8.49 -0.93 9.10
N VAL A 56 7.54 -0.23 9.73
CA VAL A 56 7.79 0.65 10.89
C VAL A 56 7.72 -0.11 12.22
N GLY A 57 6.77 -1.04 12.37
CA GLY A 57 6.45 -1.75 13.61
C GLY A 57 7.42 -2.85 14.04
N GLY A 58 8.56 -3.00 13.37
CA GLY A 58 9.58 -3.98 13.69
C GLY A 58 9.42 -5.27 12.87
N GLY A 59 10.45 -5.55 12.08
CA GLY A 59 10.59 -6.78 11.30
C GLY A 59 10.65 -8.04 12.16
N ASP A 60 10.56 -9.17 11.45
CA ASP A 60 10.58 -10.55 11.96
C ASP A 60 9.27 -11.08 12.56
N VAL A 61 8.31 -11.45 11.70
CA VAL A 61 7.56 -12.70 11.88
C VAL A 61 7.27 -13.34 10.53
N ASN A 62 8.01 -14.43 10.30
CA ASN A 62 7.69 -15.50 9.38
C ASN A 62 6.23 -15.96 9.60
N GLY A 63 5.47 -16.11 8.52
CA GLY A 63 4.23 -16.90 8.53
C GLY A 63 2.95 -16.17 8.98
N ALA A 64 1.95 -16.27 8.11
CA ALA A 64 0.52 -16.15 8.33
C ALA A 64 0.04 -15.84 9.76
N SER A 65 -0.57 -14.67 9.94
CA SER A 65 -1.66 -14.48 10.90
C SER A 65 -2.65 -13.49 10.30
N ALA A 66 -3.59 -14.04 9.51
CA ALA A 66 -4.90 -13.45 9.38
C ALA A 66 -5.56 -13.53 10.77
N GLY A 67 -5.65 -12.42 11.47
CA GLY A 67 -6.15 -12.41 12.84
C GLY A 67 -6.50 -11.01 13.29
N THR A 68 -7.76 -10.64 13.05
CA THR A 68 -8.58 -9.70 13.84
C THR A 68 -7.86 -8.48 14.41
N ARG A 69 -7.90 -7.35 13.68
CA ARG A 69 -7.63 -6.03 14.28
C ARG A 69 -8.74 -5.08 13.88
N SER A 70 -9.39 -4.59 14.93
CA SER A 70 -10.61 -3.82 14.97
C SER A 70 -10.60 -2.62 14.03
N GLU A 71 -11.76 -2.31 13.43
CA GLU A 71 -11.99 -1.14 12.56
C GLU A 71 -11.57 0.22 13.18
N ASP A 72 -11.32 0.27 14.49
CA ASP A 72 -10.77 1.43 15.24
C ASP A 72 -9.26 1.69 15.01
N SER A 73 -8.52 0.73 14.46
CA SER A 73 -7.07 0.89 14.24
C SER A 73 -6.73 1.65 12.95
N GLY A 74 -7.68 1.76 12.00
CA GLY A 74 -7.49 2.42 10.72
C GLY A 74 -7.22 3.93 10.86
N ASP A 75 -7.97 4.64 11.70
CA ASP A 75 -7.80 6.07 11.96
C ASP A 75 -6.42 6.41 12.52
N LYS A 76 -5.83 5.51 13.32
CA LYS A 76 -4.49 5.68 13.89
C LYS A 76 -3.37 5.46 12.89
N VAL A 77 -3.63 4.76 11.78
CA VAL A 77 -2.60 4.47 10.75
C VAL A 77 -2.32 5.72 9.94
N GLU A 78 -3.36 6.44 9.57
CA GLU A 78 -3.26 7.67 8.78
C GLU A 78 -2.57 8.80 9.56
N GLU A 79 -2.70 8.81 10.89
CA GLU A 79 -1.97 9.72 11.78
C GLU A 79 -0.47 9.36 11.89
N ARG A 80 -0.08 8.13 11.53
CA ARG A 80 1.30 7.63 11.66
C ARG A 80 2.05 7.59 10.34
N VAL A 81 1.37 7.30 9.23
CA VAL A 81 1.98 7.13 7.91
C VAL A 81 1.08 7.70 6.83
N GLU A 82 1.70 8.46 5.94
CA GLU A 82 1.08 8.90 4.70
C GLU A 82 1.65 8.13 3.51
N LEU A 83 0.80 7.86 2.53
CA LEU A 83 1.22 7.36 1.22
C LEU A 83 1.24 8.49 0.21
N LEU A 84 2.26 8.48 -0.63
CA LEU A 84 2.48 9.48 -1.66
C LEU A 84 2.73 8.81 -3.02
N CYS A 85 2.20 9.42 -4.08
CA CYS A 85 2.58 9.11 -5.46
C CYS A 85 2.92 10.42 -6.16
N LEU A 86 4.12 10.50 -6.77
CA LEU A 86 4.62 11.75 -7.39
C LEU A 86 4.56 12.94 -6.43
N ASP A 87 5.01 12.75 -5.19
CA ASP A 87 4.98 13.75 -4.10
C ASP A 87 3.58 14.26 -3.69
N GLN A 88 2.50 13.68 -4.23
CA GLN A 88 1.13 13.95 -3.83
C GLN A 88 0.65 12.95 -2.79
N VAL A 89 0.13 13.43 -1.66
CA VAL A 89 -0.51 12.60 -0.62
C VAL A 89 -1.80 11.98 -1.18
N LEU A 90 -1.96 10.67 -0.98
CA LEU A 90 -3.08 9.88 -1.47
C LEU A 90 -4.24 9.84 -0.47
N ASP A 91 -5.47 9.85 -0.97
CA ASP A 91 -6.65 9.59 -0.14
C ASP A 91 -6.67 8.10 0.27
N PRO A 92 -6.79 7.77 1.57
CA PRO A 92 -6.81 6.40 2.08
C PRO A 92 -7.90 5.52 1.46
N ASN A 93 -9.01 6.10 1.02
CA ASN A 93 -10.13 5.38 0.41
C ASN A 93 -9.92 5.08 -1.08
N MET A 94 -8.94 5.71 -1.73
CA MET A 94 -8.60 5.42 -3.13
C MET A 94 -7.99 4.03 -3.27
N ASP A 95 -8.30 3.37 -4.39
CA ASP A 95 -7.65 2.13 -4.78
C ASP A 95 -6.42 2.36 -5.68
N LEU A 96 -5.54 1.36 -5.76
CA LEU A 96 -4.30 1.46 -6.54
C LEU A 96 -4.54 1.63 -8.05
N ARG A 97 -5.64 1.07 -8.57
CA ARG A 97 -6.04 1.28 -9.97
C ARG A 97 -6.30 2.76 -10.26
N THR A 98 -7.03 3.43 -9.37
CA THR A 98 -7.37 4.85 -9.46
C THR A 98 -6.12 5.69 -9.34
N VAL A 99 -5.25 5.42 -8.36
CA VAL A 99 -3.97 6.13 -8.22
C VAL A 99 -3.10 5.96 -9.47
N ARG A 100 -3.00 4.75 -10.01
CA ARG A 100 -2.22 4.49 -11.24
C ARG A 100 -2.78 5.26 -12.44
N HIS A 101 -4.10 5.27 -12.61
CA HIS A 101 -4.74 5.91 -13.75
C HIS A 101 -4.75 7.43 -13.67
N PHE A 102 -5.05 8.00 -12.49
CA PHE A 102 -5.28 9.43 -12.33
C PHE A 102 -4.09 10.21 -11.80
N ILE A 103 -3.15 9.58 -11.09
CA ILE A 103 -2.00 10.26 -10.48
C ILE A 103 -0.73 9.87 -11.22
N TRP A 104 -0.40 8.57 -11.27
CA TRP A 104 0.86 8.10 -11.87
C TRP A 104 0.97 8.39 -13.37
N LYS A 105 -0.08 8.08 -14.15
CA LYS A 105 -0.19 8.34 -15.61
C LYS A 105 1.02 7.90 -16.45
N SER A 106 1.81 6.95 -15.96
CA SER A 106 3.01 6.46 -16.64
C SER A 106 2.93 4.97 -16.93
N ASN A 107 3.55 4.58 -18.04
CA ASN A 107 3.68 3.18 -18.46
C ASN A 107 4.85 2.47 -17.78
N VAL A 108 5.69 3.20 -17.04
CA VAL A 108 6.75 2.59 -16.24
C VAL A 108 6.17 2.01 -14.95
N GLU A 109 6.96 1.18 -14.27
CA GLU A 109 6.51 0.42 -13.12
C GLU A 109 6.01 1.35 -12.00
N PHE A 110 4.80 1.06 -11.52
CA PHE A 110 4.08 1.89 -10.55
C PHE A 110 4.85 1.97 -9.23
N THR A 111 5.04 3.17 -8.70
CA THR A 111 5.84 3.40 -7.49
C THR A 111 5.08 4.27 -6.51
N LEU A 112 5.05 3.82 -5.25
CA LEU A 112 4.51 4.53 -4.11
C LEU A 112 5.65 4.85 -3.13
N HIS A 113 5.50 6.01 -2.48
CA HIS A 113 6.34 6.39 -1.37
C HIS A 113 5.52 6.39 -0.10
N TYR A 114 6.13 6.04 1.04
CA TYR A 114 5.53 6.24 2.34
C TYR A 114 6.33 7.26 3.14
N ARG A 115 5.65 8.03 3.97
CA ARG A 115 6.24 8.98 4.90
C ARG A 115 5.73 8.70 6.29
N VAL A 116 6.64 8.47 7.23
CA VAL A 116 6.28 8.35 8.65
C VAL A 116 6.06 9.76 9.21
N LEU A 117 4.88 9.99 9.76
CA LEU A 117 4.54 11.19 10.51
C LEU A 117 5.13 11.06 11.93
N LYS A 118 5.70 12.16 12.46
CA LYS A 118 6.36 12.15 13.77
C LYS A 118 5.39 11.67 14.86
N GLN A 119 5.87 10.72 15.68
CA GLN A 119 5.24 10.34 16.95
C GLN A 119 5.28 11.49 17.96
#